data_AF-T1F795-F1
#
_entry.id   AF-T1F795-F1
#
_cell.length_a   1.000
_cell.length_b   1.000
_cell.length_c   1.000
_cell.angle_alpha   90.00
_cell.angle_beta   90.00
_cell.angle_gamma   90.00
#
_symmetry.space_group_name_H-M   'P 1'
#
loop_
_entity.id
_entity.type
_entity.pdbx_description
1 polymer ?
#
loop_
_entity_poly.entity_id
_entity_poly.type
_entity_poly.pdbx_seq_one_letter_code
_entity_poly.pdbx_strand_id
1 'polypeptide(L)'
;MSFDTTAVNTGRIKGVKDKSVASKLINPDQISSYLLRQLTVHHPRSDYKELISLCLIFLERFPSENIVFAAPGAFHHARWMAKAIYSLKINLFREQFQLTNFEKQGFHDICLFIINIYVKVWLNAPKSALAPNQDLQLLKSLVNYNKVNKFISDISVSKFINHLWYLNPEQAVFSLFDDSLSNCVKKRMATKLISQANEDEELDDYCDMKPLIKLNEVSEILDKNVDHFISSQSINFLKRFNINDQFLHTNPELWSNNEEYLKSKKIVDGLKVTNDTAERGVKLITDYNSCITKDEKQKQFLLQVIAECRTKFPCCSKASLSEPLPFEQ
;
A
#
# COMPACT_ATOMS: atom_id res chain seq x y z
N MET A 1 -25.20 16.23 -2.58
CA MET A 1 -24.71 16.51 -3.94
C MET A 1 -25.21 15.41 -4.86
N SER A 2 -26.26 15.68 -5.65
CA SER A 2 -26.70 14.75 -6.68
C SER A 2 -25.78 14.90 -7.89
N PHE A 3 -25.14 13.81 -8.30
CA PHE A 3 -24.51 13.75 -9.61
C PHE A 3 -25.64 13.60 -10.63
N ASP A 4 -25.84 14.61 -11.46
CA ASP A 4 -26.73 14.48 -12.61
C ASP A 4 -26.08 13.50 -13.59
N THR A 5 -26.64 12.29 -13.67
CA THR A 5 -26.13 11.18 -14.48
C THR A 5 -26.76 11.16 -15.87
N THR A 6 -27.56 12.17 -16.22
CA THR A 6 -28.23 12.25 -17.53
C THR A 6 -27.47 13.03 -18.59
N ALA A 7 -26.25 13.52 -18.28
CA ALA A 7 -25.41 14.18 -19.26
C ALA A 7 -24.75 13.17 -20.23
N VAL A 8 -25.51 12.75 -21.24
CA VAL A 8 -24.97 12.36 -22.55
C VAL A 8 -24.32 13.61 -23.15
N ASN A 9 -23.11 13.93 -22.70
CA ASN A 9 -22.27 14.92 -23.35
C ASN A 9 -20.91 14.28 -23.63
N THR A 10 -20.89 13.58 -24.76
CA THR A 10 -19.81 12.80 -25.37
C THR A 10 -18.69 13.69 -25.93
N GLY A 11 -18.17 14.62 -25.11
CA GLY A 11 -16.93 15.33 -25.38
C GLY A 11 -15.78 14.67 -24.62
N ARG A 12 -14.59 14.54 -25.23
CA ARG A 12 -13.38 14.12 -24.51
C ARG A 12 -13.09 15.12 -23.39
N ILE A 13 -13.47 14.79 -22.16
CA ILE A 13 -13.17 15.59 -20.97
C ILE A 13 -11.67 15.51 -20.72
N LYS A 14 -11.00 16.67 -20.80
CA LYS A 14 -9.55 16.78 -20.60
C LYS A 14 -9.26 17.07 -19.13
N GLY A 15 -8.50 16.18 -18.46
CA GLY A 15 -8.08 16.40 -17.08
C GLY A 15 -6.94 17.40 -16.93
N VAL A 16 -6.10 17.54 -17.95
CA VAL A 16 -5.00 18.50 -18.00
C VAL A 16 -5.26 19.49 -19.15
N LYS A 17 -6.25 20.38 -18.98
CA LYS A 17 -6.40 21.53 -19.89
C LYS A 17 -5.36 22.62 -19.62
N ASP A 18 -4.81 22.65 -18.40
CA ASP A 18 -3.93 23.69 -17.93
C ASP A 18 -2.46 23.30 -18.15
N LYS A 19 -1.77 24.08 -18.98
CA LYS A 19 -0.33 23.89 -19.27
C LYS A 19 0.52 23.93 -17.99
N SER A 20 0.09 24.65 -16.95
CA SER A 20 0.78 24.74 -15.66
C SER A 20 0.67 23.46 -14.82
N VAL A 21 -0.37 22.66 -15.04
CA VAL A 21 -0.56 21.35 -14.39
C VAL A 21 0.20 20.27 -15.16
N ALA A 22 0.20 20.34 -16.50
CA ALA A 22 0.93 19.40 -17.36
C ALA A 22 2.43 19.36 -17.05
N SER A 23 3.05 20.52 -16.82
CA SER A 23 4.48 20.64 -16.56
C SER A 23 4.93 20.03 -15.22
N LYS A 24 3.99 19.76 -14.31
CA LYS A 24 4.24 19.17 -12.98
C LYS A 24 4.14 17.64 -12.97
N LEU A 25 3.84 17.00 -14.10
CA LEU A 25 3.80 15.54 -14.22
C LEU A 25 5.21 14.95 -14.34
N ILE A 26 5.48 13.90 -13.56
CA ILE A 26 6.77 13.20 -13.55
C ILE A 26 6.65 11.97 -14.46
N ASN A 27 7.35 11.98 -15.60
CA ASN A 27 7.37 10.86 -16.57
C ASN A 27 5.96 10.34 -16.97
N PRO A 28 5.05 11.21 -17.45
CA PRO A 28 3.65 10.85 -17.71
C PRO A 28 3.46 9.70 -18.70
N ASP A 29 4.34 9.54 -19.70
CA ASP A 29 4.26 8.44 -20.67
C ASP A 29 4.59 7.08 -20.06
N GLN A 30 5.56 7.03 -19.14
CA GLN A 30 5.89 5.80 -18.40
C GLN A 30 4.74 5.40 -17.47
N ILE A 31 4.14 6.38 -16.78
CA ILE A 31 2.96 6.16 -15.93
C ILE A 31 1.80 5.64 -16.79
N SER A 32 1.51 6.30 -17.91
CA SER A 32 0.45 5.90 -18.83
C SER A 32 0.65 4.47 -19.34
N SER A 33 1.86 4.12 -19.77
CA SER A 33 2.21 2.79 -20.25
C SER A 33 2.07 1.72 -19.15
N TYR A 34 2.41 2.07 -17.91
CA TYR A 34 2.17 1.20 -16.76
C TYR A 34 0.67 1.01 -16.50
N LEU A 35 -0.12 2.10 -16.47
CA LEU A 35 -1.56 2.06 -16.21
C LEU A 35 -2.33 1.28 -17.28
N LEU A 36 -1.97 1.45 -18.56
CA LEU A 36 -2.56 0.66 -19.65
C LEU A 36 -2.33 -0.85 -19.47
N ARG A 37 -1.13 -1.26 -19.04
CA ARG A 37 -0.87 -2.66 -18.68
C ARG A 37 -1.69 -3.12 -17.48
N GLN A 38 -1.96 -2.25 -16.51
CA GLN A 38 -2.77 -2.62 -15.34
C GLN A 38 -4.25 -2.84 -15.67
N LEU A 39 -4.78 -2.34 -16.80
CA LEU A 39 -6.16 -2.61 -17.21
C LEU A 39 -6.42 -4.08 -17.58
N THR A 40 -5.38 -4.79 -18.04
CA THR A 40 -5.48 -6.22 -18.40
C THR A 40 -5.27 -7.16 -17.21
N VAL A 41 -4.84 -6.62 -16.06
CA VAL A 41 -4.58 -7.37 -14.83
C VAL A 41 -5.88 -7.53 -14.03
N HIS A 42 -6.03 -8.69 -13.38
CA HIS A 42 -7.10 -8.92 -12.41
C HIS A 42 -6.81 -8.15 -11.11
N HIS A 43 -7.71 -7.24 -10.74
CA HIS A 43 -7.64 -6.50 -9.47
C HIS A 43 -8.63 -7.06 -8.44
N PRO A 44 -8.36 -6.92 -7.14
CA PRO A 44 -9.26 -7.45 -6.09
C PRO A 44 -10.66 -6.82 -6.10
N ARG A 45 -10.81 -5.59 -6.63
CA ARG A 45 -12.05 -4.83 -6.62
C ARG A 45 -12.21 -4.02 -7.93
N SER A 46 -13.46 -3.71 -8.27
CA SER A 46 -13.79 -2.94 -9.49
C SER A 46 -13.34 -1.48 -9.44
N ASP A 47 -13.25 -0.88 -8.24
CA ASP A 47 -12.82 0.51 -8.02
C ASP A 47 -11.34 0.76 -8.41
N TYR A 48 -10.51 -0.29 -8.46
CA TYR A 48 -9.14 -0.21 -9.02
C TYR A 48 -9.16 0.15 -10.51
N LYS A 49 -10.03 -0.49 -11.30
CA LYS A 49 -10.16 -0.20 -12.74
C LYS A 49 -10.66 1.23 -12.96
N GLU A 50 -11.60 1.68 -12.13
CA GLU A 50 -12.08 3.05 -12.17
C GLU A 50 -10.96 4.06 -11.86
N LEU A 51 -10.17 3.84 -10.81
CA LEU A 51 -9.00 4.68 -10.51
C LEU A 51 -8.03 4.73 -11.70
N ILE A 52 -7.70 3.58 -12.29
CA ILE A 52 -6.80 3.49 -13.45
C ILE A 52 -7.36 4.29 -14.64
N SER A 53 -8.63 4.08 -14.98
CA SER A 53 -9.29 4.79 -16.08
C SER A 53 -9.32 6.30 -15.85
N LEU A 54 -9.63 6.76 -14.63
CA LEU A 54 -9.62 8.19 -14.30
C LEU A 54 -8.22 8.80 -14.39
N CYS A 55 -7.20 8.08 -13.95
CA CYS A 55 -5.80 8.50 -14.09
C CYS A 55 -5.37 8.61 -15.57
N LEU A 56 -5.78 7.66 -16.40
CA LEU A 56 -5.50 7.69 -17.84
C LEU A 56 -6.22 8.87 -18.53
N ILE A 57 -7.50 9.10 -18.21
CA ILE A 57 -8.26 10.25 -18.71
C ILE A 57 -7.60 11.56 -18.26
N PHE A 58 -7.11 11.63 -17.02
CA PHE A 58 -6.37 12.78 -16.53
C PHE A 58 -5.14 13.06 -17.39
N LEU A 59 -4.40 12.02 -17.76
CA LEU A 59 -3.21 12.07 -18.63
C LEU A 59 -3.54 12.23 -20.13
N GLU A 60 -4.81 12.46 -20.50
CA GLU A 60 -5.27 12.53 -21.89
C GLU A 60 -4.95 11.27 -22.70
N ARG A 61 -4.94 10.11 -22.03
CA ARG A 61 -4.82 8.78 -22.64
C ARG A 61 -6.17 8.08 -22.48
N PHE A 62 -6.86 7.87 -23.59
CA PHE A 62 -8.23 7.35 -23.54
C PHE A 62 -8.22 5.84 -23.81
N PRO A 63 -8.60 4.99 -22.82
CA PRO A 63 -8.57 3.54 -23.00
C PRO A 63 -9.69 3.01 -23.91
N SER A 64 -10.74 3.82 -24.12
CA SER A 64 -11.89 3.51 -24.99
C SER A 64 -12.37 4.78 -25.70
N GLU A 65 -13.03 4.60 -26.84
CA GLU A 65 -13.69 5.72 -27.54
C GLU A 65 -14.91 6.23 -26.75
N ASN A 66 -15.66 5.30 -26.14
CA ASN A 66 -16.77 5.61 -25.25
C ASN A 66 -16.31 5.58 -23.79
N ILE A 67 -16.26 6.75 -23.16
CA ILE A 67 -15.91 6.90 -21.75
C ILE A 67 -17.20 6.99 -20.93
N VAL A 68 -17.40 6.04 -20.02
CA VAL A 68 -18.54 6.04 -19.09
C VAL A 68 -18.02 6.31 -17.68
N PHE A 69 -18.62 7.29 -17.00
CA PHE A 69 -18.31 7.59 -15.62
C PHE A 69 -19.37 6.99 -14.71
N ALA A 70 -18.96 6.08 -13.82
CA ALA A 70 -19.84 5.58 -12.79
C ALA A 70 -20.18 6.68 -11.78
N ALA A 71 -21.32 6.59 -11.10
CA ALA A 71 -21.58 7.40 -9.92
C ALA A 71 -20.52 7.10 -8.85
N PRO A 72 -20.00 8.11 -8.11
CA PRO A 72 -19.05 7.84 -7.03
C PRO A 72 -19.62 6.90 -5.96
N GLY A 73 -18.85 5.88 -5.61
CA GLY A 73 -19.21 4.92 -4.56
C GLY A 73 -19.13 5.50 -3.15
N ALA A 74 -19.54 4.74 -2.15
CA ALA A 74 -19.61 5.20 -0.76
C ALA A 74 -18.26 5.73 -0.23
N PHE A 75 -18.28 6.97 0.27
CA PHE A 75 -17.14 7.63 0.90
C PHE A 75 -16.97 7.17 2.35
N HIS A 76 -15.78 6.72 2.73
CA HIS A 76 -15.44 6.37 4.11
C HIS A 76 -14.06 6.90 4.48
N HIS A 77 -13.88 7.42 5.71
CA HIS A 77 -12.62 8.05 6.12
C HIS A 77 -11.40 7.12 6.02
N ALA A 78 -11.61 5.81 6.23
CA ALA A 78 -10.59 4.77 6.17
C ALA A 78 -10.16 4.36 4.75
N ARG A 79 -10.87 4.80 3.71
CA ARG A 79 -10.61 4.36 2.32
C ARG A 79 -10.03 5.50 1.50
N TRP A 80 -8.70 5.54 1.43
CA TRP A 80 -8.01 6.62 0.72
C TRP A 80 -8.25 6.56 -0.80
N MET A 81 -8.38 5.38 -1.39
CA MET A 81 -8.68 5.24 -2.83
C MET A 81 -10.00 5.92 -3.23
N ALA A 82 -11.02 5.86 -2.37
CA ALA A 82 -12.28 6.56 -2.63
C ALA A 82 -12.02 8.07 -2.73
N LYS A 83 -11.26 8.66 -1.81
CA LYS A 83 -10.86 10.07 -1.86
C LYS A 83 -10.12 10.40 -3.17
N ALA A 84 -9.21 9.52 -3.61
CA ALA A 84 -8.51 9.70 -4.88
C ALA A 84 -9.46 9.73 -6.09
N ILE A 85 -10.40 8.78 -6.16
CA ILE A 85 -11.44 8.73 -7.21
C ILE A 85 -12.30 10.00 -7.20
N TYR A 86 -12.76 10.42 -6.02
CA TYR A 86 -13.55 11.65 -5.87
C TYR A 86 -12.76 12.88 -6.32
N SER A 87 -11.51 13.04 -5.90
CA SER A 87 -10.65 14.16 -6.29
C SER A 87 -10.45 14.22 -7.81
N LEU A 88 -10.17 13.09 -8.45
CA LEU A 88 -10.02 13.02 -9.91
C LEU A 88 -11.32 13.42 -10.63
N LYS A 89 -12.47 12.90 -10.19
CA LYS A 89 -13.78 13.26 -10.77
C LYS A 89 -14.09 14.73 -10.60
N ILE A 90 -13.93 15.28 -9.38
CA ILE A 90 -14.19 16.71 -9.14
C ILE A 90 -13.28 17.56 -10.03
N ASN A 91 -12.01 17.20 -10.19
CA ASN A 91 -11.11 17.92 -11.10
C ASN A 91 -11.52 17.81 -12.57
N LEU A 92 -11.95 16.63 -13.03
CA LEU A 92 -12.41 16.39 -14.41
C LEU A 92 -13.69 17.17 -14.74
N PHE A 93 -14.63 17.20 -13.80
CA PHE A 93 -15.93 17.86 -13.93
C PHE A 93 -15.97 19.26 -13.31
N ARG A 94 -14.83 19.85 -12.97
CA ARG A 94 -14.73 21.10 -12.18
C ARG A 94 -15.54 22.28 -12.72
N GLU A 95 -15.76 22.33 -14.04
CA GLU A 95 -16.56 23.39 -14.69
C GLU A 95 -18.05 23.30 -14.34
N GLN A 96 -18.52 22.14 -13.84
CA GLN A 96 -19.88 21.92 -13.35
C GLN A 96 -20.05 22.33 -11.88
N PHE A 97 -18.96 22.68 -11.19
CA PHE A 97 -18.97 23.04 -9.77
C PHE A 97 -18.60 24.51 -9.58
N GLN A 98 -19.22 25.16 -8.59
CA GLN A 98 -18.86 26.51 -8.15
C GLN A 98 -17.66 26.46 -7.19
N LEU A 99 -16.49 26.06 -7.70
CA LEU A 99 -15.27 25.98 -6.90
C LEU A 99 -14.57 27.33 -6.83
N THR A 100 -14.13 27.69 -5.62
CA THR A 100 -13.18 28.79 -5.41
C THR A 100 -11.82 28.48 -6.06
N ASN A 101 -11.02 29.51 -6.31
CA ASN A 101 -9.67 29.31 -6.84
C ASN A 101 -8.78 28.47 -5.91
N PHE A 102 -8.99 28.60 -4.60
CA PHE A 102 -8.30 27.79 -3.60
C PHE A 102 -8.66 26.30 -3.72
N GLU A 103 -9.96 25.97 -3.84
CA GLU A 103 -10.40 24.58 -4.01
C GLU A 103 -9.91 23.99 -5.33
N LYS A 104 -9.98 24.75 -6.43
CA LYS A 104 -9.44 24.32 -7.74
C LYS A 104 -7.96 23.95 -7.63
N GLN A 105 -7.16 24.81 -7.01
CA GLN A 105 -5.74 24.55 -6.80
C GLN A 105 -5.52 23.31 -5.92
N GLY A 106 -6.28 23.17 -4.82
CA GLY A 106 -6.21 21.99 -3.96
C GLY A 106 -6.52 20.68 -4.69
N PHE A 107 -7.54 20.66 -5.55
CA PHE A 107 -7.85 19.49 -6.38
C PHE A 107 -6.76 19.22 -7.42
N HIS A 108 -6.16 20.24 -8.02
CA HIS A 108 -5.01 20.06 -8.91
C HIS A 108 -3.82 19.43 -8.19
N ASP A 109 -3.46 19.95 -7.00
CA ASP A 109 -2.32 19.44 -6.23
C ASP A 109 -2.54 17.98 -5.78
N ILE A 110 -3.75 17.63 -5.35
CA ILE A 110 -4.10 16.25 -4.98
C ILE A 110 -4.10 15.34 -6.22
N CYS A 111 -4.65 15.75 -7.35
CA CYS A 111 -4.62 14.95 -8.58
C CYS A 111 -3.19 14.71 -9.05
N LEU A 112 -2.33 15.72 -9.02
CA LEU A 112 -0.90 15.58 -9.32
C LEU A 112 -0.23 14.57 -8.38
N PHE A 113 -0.52 14.63 -7.08
CA PHE A 113 0.00 13.65 -6.13
C PHE A 113 -0.50 12.23 -6.43
N ILE A 114 -1.78 12.10 -6.81
CA ILE A 114 -2.38 10.81 -7.17
C ILE A 114 -1.64 10.17 -8.36
N ILE A 115 -1.42 10.95 -9.41
CA ILE A 115 -0.78 10.49 -10.64
C ILE A 115 0.70 10.21 -10.43
N ASN A 116 1.43 11.17 -9.84
CA ASN A 116 2.89 11.10 -9.73
C ASN A 116 3.35 10.09 -8.68
N ILE A 117 2.56 9.84 -7.62
CA ILE A 117 2.97 9.04 -6.46
C ILE A 117 2.00 7.88 -6.22
N TYR A 118 0.76 8.21 -5.84
CA TYR A 118 -0.12 7.26 -5.19
C TYR A 118 -0.51 6.07 -6.07
N VAL A 119 -0.89 6.30 -7.33
CA VAL A 119 -1.50 5.25 -8.16
C VAL A 119 -0.56 4.06 -8.38
N LYS A 120 0.73 4.29 -8.60
CA LYS A 120 1.70 3.21 -8.82
C LYS A 120 1.93 2.40 -7.54
N VAL A 121 2.02 3.08 -6.40
CA VAL A 121 2.17 2.42 -5.11
C VAL A 121 0.92 1.61 -4.78
N TRP A 122 -0.26 2.21 -4.91
CA TRP A 122 -1.51 1.54 -4.58
C TRP A 122 -1.72 0.25 -5.37
N LEU A 123 -1.48 0.27 -6.68
CA LEU A 123 -1.65 -0.90 -7.55
C LEU A 123 -0.66 -2.04 -7.26
N ASN A 124 0.48 -1.74 -6.64
CA ASN A 124 1.46 -2.75 -6.24
C ASN A 124 1.36 -3.15 -4.77
N ALA A 125 0.61 -2.40 -3.95
CA ALA A 125 0.43 -2.67 -2.53
C ALA A 125 -0.05 -4.09 -2.18
N PRO A 126 -0.80 -4.82 -3.05
CA PRO A 126 -1.15 -6.22 -2.78
C PRO A 126 0.00 -7.22 -2.96
N LYS A 127 1.15 -6.83 -3.50
CA LYS A 127 2.27 -7.72 -3.82
C LYS A 127 3.31 -7.71 -2.69
N SER A 128 3.32 -8.77 -1.90
CA SER A 128 4.23 -8.98 -0.77
C SER A 128 5.71 -8.87 -1.14
N ALA A 129 6.13 -9.54 -2.21
CA ALA A 129 7.52 -9.54 -2.68
C ALA A 129 8.05 -8.12 -2.94
N LEU A 130 7.18 -7.22 -3.43
CA LEU A 130 7.55 -5.83 -3.73
C LEU A 130 7.57 -4.94 -2.50
N ALA A 131 6.93 -5.32 -1.39
CA ALA A 131 6.57 -4.41 -0.31
C ALA A 131 7.76 -3.64 0.28
N PRO A 132 8.91 -4.26 0.61
CA PRO A 132 10.03 -3.51 1.19
C PRO A 132 10.67 -2.54 0.21
N ASN A 133 10.97 -3.00 -1.01
CA ASN A 133 11.54 -2.14 -2.04
C ASN A 133 10.57 -1.00 -2.38
N GLN A 134 9.27 -1.29 -2.45
CA GLN A 134 8.24 -0.31 -2.71
C GLN A 134 8.15 0.76 -1.61
N ASP A 135 8.25 0.40 -0.33
CA ASP A 135 8.29 1.36 0.77
C ASP A 135 9.51 2.28 0.64
N LEU A 136 10.69 1.71 0.37
CA LEU A 136 11.91 2.48 0.17
C LEU A 136 11.80 3.43 -1.05
N GLN A 137 11.30 2.93 -2.19
CA GLN A 137 11.11 3.77 -3.39
C GLN A 137 10.04 4.84 -3.20
N LEU A 138 8.97 4.55 -2.43
CA LEU A 138 7.96 5.55 -2.10
C LEU A 138 8.58 6.66 -1.26
N LEU A 139 9.37 6.35 -0.22
CA LEU A 139 10.03 7.37 0.58
C LEU A 139 10.91 8.28 -0.29
N LYS A 140 11.71 7.70 -1.20
CA LYS A 140 12.52 8.45 -2.17
C LYS A 140 11.66 9.32 -3.09
N SER A 141 10.53 8.80 -3.56
CA SER A 141 9.61 9.52 -4.44
C SER A 141 8.93 10.68 -3.72
N LEU A 142 8.54 10.50 -2.45
CA LEU A 142 7.96 11.56 -1.62
C LEU A 142 8.96 12.69 -1.40
N VAL A 143 10.22 12.38 -1.07
CA VAL A 143 11.26 13.41 -0.93
C VAL A 143 11.48 14.15 -2.24
N ASN A 144 11.59 13.44 -3.37
CA ASN A 144 11.74 14.05 -4.68
C ASN A 144 10.52 14.86 -5.14
N TYR A 145 9.34 14.57 -4.57
CA TYR A 145 8.11 15.31 -4.85
C TYR A 145 8.17 16.77 -4.35
N ASN A 146 9.15 17.12 -3.52
CA ASN A 146 9.38 18.52 -3.12
C ASN A 146 9.57 19.47 -4.33
N LYS A 147 10.06 18.95 -5.47
CA LYS A 147 10.23 19.69 -6.73
C LYS A 147 8.89 20.07 -7.36
N VAL A 148 7.82 19.34 -7.05
CA VAL A 148 6.46 19.59 -7.55
C VAL A 148 5.63 20.36 -6.53
N ASN A 149 5.62 19.89 -5.28
CA ASN A 149 4.91 20.52 -4.18
C ASN A 149 5.60 20.23 -2.84
N LYS A 150 6.37 21.21 -2.35
CA LYS A 150 7.12 21.10 -1.09
C LYS A 150 6.23 20.83 0.12
N PHE A 151 5.08 21.49 0.22
CA PHE A 151 4.17 21.32 1.36
C PHE A 151 3.65 19.88 1.47
N ILE A 152 3.16 19.31 0.37
CA ILE A 152 2.67 17.93 0.34
C ILE A 152 3.82 16.95 0.58
N SER A 153 4.99 17.19 -0.02
CA SER A 153 6.20 16.40 0.22
C SER A 153 6.57 16.36 1.71
N ASP A 154 6.72 17.52 2.36
CA ASP A 154 7.17 17.59 3.76
C ASP A 154 6.17 16.88 4.70
N ILE A 155 4.86 17.09 4.51
CA ILE A 155 3.82 16.41 5.30
C ILE A 155 3.83 14.91 5.05
N SER A 156 3.85 14.49 3.79
CA SER A 156 3.80 13.07 3.43
C SER A 156 5.03 12.31 3.94
N VAL A 157 6.24 12.87 3.83
CA VAL A 157 7.47 12.29 4.41
C VAL A 157 7.34 12.17 5.93
N SER A 158 6.94 13.23 6.63
CA SER A 158 6.80 13.22 8.10
C SER A 158 5.83 12.15 8.61
N LYS A 159 4.81 11.80 7.82
CA LYS A 159 3.89 10.72 8.14
C LYS A 159 4.46 9.37 7.72
N PHE A 160 4.97 9.25 6.51
CA PHE A 160 5.35 7.97 5.93
C PHE A 160 6.53 7.29 6.64
N ILE A 161 7.47 8.03 7.23
CA ILE A 161 8.55 7.44 8.07
C ILE A 161 8.01 6.61 9.26
N ASN A 162 6.77 6.85 9.68
CA ASN A 162 6.12 6.09 10.74
C ASN A 162 5.49 4.77 10.25
N HIS A 163 5.55 4.48 8.95
CA HIS A 163 4.87 3.36 8.30
C HIS A 163 5.80 2.40 7.55
N LEU A 164 7.12 2.48 7.76
CA LEU A 164 8.14 1.68 7.05
C LEU A 164 8.33 0.27 7.63
N TRP A 165 7.24 -0.44 7.93
CA TRP A 165 7.28 -1.75 8.59
C TRP A 165 8.01 -2.80 7.76
N TYR A 166 7.82 -2.80 6.44
CA TYR A 166 8.46 -3.75 5.54
C TYR A 166 9.98 -3.59 5.45
N LEU A 167 10.55 -2.50 5.98
CA LEU A 167 11.99 -2.29 6.07
C LEU A 167 12.62 -2.87 7.34
N ASN A 168 11.89 -3.61 8.16
CA ASN A 168 12.50 -4.38 9.23
C ASN A 168 13.33 -5.56 8.67
N PRO A 169 14.26 -6.14 9.44
CA PRO A 169 15.17 -7.15 8.93
C PRO A 169 14.52 -8.41 8.34
N GLU A 170 13.46 -8.95 8.97
CA GLU A 170 12.76 -10.14 8.46
C GLU A 170 11.96 -9.83 7.19
N GLN A 171 11.22 -8.73 7.17
CA GLN A 171 10.35 -8.37 6.05
C GLN A 171 11.14 -7.87 4.85
N ALA A 172 12.32 -7.25 5.05
CA ALA A 172 13.19 -6.84 3.95
C ALA A 172 13.55 -8.01 3.02
N VAL A 173 13.58 -9.25 3.54
CA VAL A 173 13.86 -10.48 2.80
C VAL A 173 12.81 -10.78 1.72
N PHE A 174 11.58 -10.27 1.84
CA PHE A 174 10.57 -10.36 0.76
C PHE A 174 11.12 -9.88 -0.59
N SER A 175 12.04 -8.90 -0.57
CA SER A 175 12.62 -8.32 -1.78
C SER A 175 13.53 -9.27 -2.57
N LEU A 176 13.95 -10.41 -1.99
CA LEU A 176 14.62 -11.47 -2.77
C LEU A 176 13.73 -12.01 -3.90
N PHE A 177 12.42 -11.94 -3.71
CA PHE A 177 11.40 -12.42 -4.63
C PHE A 177 10.83 -11.30 -5.53
N ASP A 178 11.32 -10.06 -5.36
CA ASP A 178 10.97 -8.93 -6.23
C ASP A 178 11.66 -9.04 -7.59
N ASP A 179 10.89 -9.30 -8.66
CA ASP A 179 11.42 -9.38 -10.03
C ASP A 179 11.96 -8.05 -10.58
N SER A 180 11.54 -6.92 -10.01
CA SER A 180 12.01 -5.59 -10.39
C SER A 180 13.34 -5.20 -9.73
N LEU A 181 13.75 -5.94 -8.71
CA LEU A 181 15.01 -5.71 -8.01
C LEU A 181 16.19 -6.31 -8.78
N SER A 182 17.27 -5.54 -8.92
CA SER A 182 18.44 -5.98 -9.68
C SER A 182 19.15 -7.17 -9.02
N ASN A 183 19.70 -8.05 -9.86
CA ASN A 183 20.46 -9.23 -9.41
C ASN A 183 21.67 -8.84 -8.55
N CYS A 184 22.27 -7.67 -8.76
CA CYS A 184 23.36 -7.19 -7.92
C CYS A 184 22.91 -6.87 -6.49
N VAL A 185 21.71 -6.33 -6.30
CA VAL A 185 21.14 -6.10 -4.96
C VAL A 185 20.76 -7.44 -4.32
N LYS A 186 20.08 -8.32 -5.06
CA LYS A 186 19.73 -9.68 -4.59
C LYS A 186 20.96 -10.47 -4.13
N LYS A 187 22.06 -10.39 -4.88
CA LYS A 187 23.34 -11.01 -4.52
C LYS A 187 23.87 -10.46 -3.19
N ARG A 188 23.87 -9.14 -2.99
CA ARG A 188 24.29 -8.53 -1.72
C ARG A 188 23.41 -8.95 -0.55
N MET A 189 22.08 -9.02 -0.75
CA MET A 189 21.16 -9.53 0.27
C MET A 189 21.48 -10.97 0.64
N ALA A 190 21.64 -11.85 -0.35
CA ALA A 190 21.96 -13.27 -0.14
C ALA A 190 23.30 -13.45 0.58
N THR A 191 24.34 -12.71 0.17
CA THR A 191 25.64 -12.75 0.85
C THR A 191 25.54 -12.33 2.31
N LYS A 192 24.78 -11.27 2.61
CA LYS A 192 24.56 -10.84 4.00
C LYS A 192 23.82 -11.91 4.81
N LEU A 193 22.73 -12.46 4.26
CA LEU A 193 21.95 -13.53 4.88
C LEU A 193 22.83 -14.73 5.24
N ILE A 194 23.64 -15.21 4.29
CA ILE A 194 24.55 -16.35 4.50
C ILE A 194 25.61 -16.00 5.54
N SER A 195 26.24 -14.81 5.44
CA SER A 195 27.33 -14.43 6.35
C SER A 195 26.89 -14.17 7.79
N GLN A 196 25.60 -13.91 8.00
CA GLN A 196 25.03 -13.59 9.30
C GLN A 196 24.14 -14.72 9.84
N ALA A 197 24.06 -15.84 9.11
CA ALA A 197 23.36 -17.03 9.56
C ALA A 197 24.18 -17.72 10.67
N ASN A 198 23.70 -17.62 11.91
CA ASN A 198 24.14 -18.51 12.98
C ASN A 198 23.18 -19.70 13.02
N GLU A 199 23.69 -20.89 12.65
CA GLU A 199 22.90 -22.13 12.66
C GLU A 199 22.41 -22.51 14.07
N ASP A 200 23.15 -22.08 15.11
CA ASP A 200 22.90 -22.39 16.52
C ASP A 200 21.96 -21.40 17.23
N GLU A 201 21.54 -20.30 16.59
CA GLU A 201 20.57 -19.37 17.19
C GLU A 201 19.14 -19.94 17.06
N GLU A 202 18.52 -20.23 18.20
CA GLU A 202 17.08 -20.54 18.28
C GLU A 202 16.26 -19.43 17.60
N LEU A 203 15.10 -19.81 17.06
CA LEU A 203 14.15 -18.85 16.48
C LEU A 203 13.83 -17.78 17.53
N ASP A 204 14.24 -16.54 17.26
CA ASP A 204 13.81 -15.40 18.08
C ASP A 204 12.32 -15.17 17.83
N ASP A 205 11.51 -15.38 18.87
CA ASP A 205 10.07 -15.10 18.80
C ASP A 205 9.81 -13.59 18.69
N TYR A 206 10.80 -12.76 19.01
CA TYR A 206 10.77 -11.33 18.80
C TYR A 206 11.15 -10.98 17.35
N CYS A 207 10.30 -10.17 16.71
CA CYS A 207 10.57 -9.59 15.41
C CYS A 207 10.89 -8.12 15.60
N ASP A 208 12.06 -7.66 15.13
CA ASP A 208 12.40 -6.25 15.21
C ASP A 208 11.29 -5.38 14.62
N MET A 209 10.98 -4.31 15.36
CA MET A 209 10.04 -3.30 14.91
C MET A 209 10.59 -2.57 13.67
N LYS A 210 9.73 -1.80 13.00
CA LYS A 210 10.14 -0.95 11.88
C LYS A 210 11.39 -0.10 12.23
N PRO A 211 12.24 0.27 11.27
CA PRO A 211 13.35 1.18 11.53
C PRO A 211 12.84 2.52 12.09
N LEU A 212 13.50 2.99 13.16
CA LEU A 212 13.22 4.26 13.81
C LEU A 212 14.01 5.37 13.11
N ILE A 213 13.41 5.92 12.06
CA ILE A 213 14.05 6.95 11.23
C ILE A 213 13.50 8.31 11.64
N LYS A 214 14.38 9.23 12.02
CA LYS A 214 14.02 10.62 12.26
C LYS A 214 14.04 11.42 10.96
N LEU A 215 13.31 12.54 10.92
CA LEU A 215 13.21 13.41 9.74
C LEU A 215 14.57 13.89 9.22
N ASN A 216 15.52 14.18 10.11
CA ASN A 216 16.87 14.60 9.76
C ASN A 216 17.77 13.47 9.23
N GLU A 217 17.40 12.20 9.46
CA GLU A 217 18.15 11.01 9.02
C GLU A 217 17.64 10.48 7.68
N VAL A 218 16.51 11.00 7.16
CA VAL A 218 15.91 10.53 5.89
C VAL A 218 16.91 10.57 4.75
N SER A 219 17.76 11.61 4.67
CA SER A 219 18.77 11.76 3.62
C SER A 219 19.77 10.60 3.58
N GLU A 220 20.10 10.00 4.73
CA GLU A 220 21.06 8.90 4.82
C GLU A 220 20.53 7.60 4.18
N ILE A 221 19.21 7.49 4.05
CA ILE A 221 18.51 6.32 3.52
C ILE A 221 18.27 6.43 2.02
N LEU A 222 18.26 7.65 1.47
CA LEU A 222 17.93 7.88 0.05
C LEU A 222 18.91 7.18 -0.91
N ASP A 223 20.17 7.04 -0.51
CA ASP A 223 21.20 6.37 -1.32
C ASP A 223 21.28 4.86 -1.06
N LYS A 224 20.50 4.33 -0.11
CA LYS A 224 20.51 2.92 0.25
C LYS A 224 19.58 2.10 -0.64
N ASN A 225 19.82 0.80 -0.67
CA ASN A 225 18.95 -0.21 -1.26
C ASN A 225 18.42 -1.13 -0.14
N VAL A 226 17.47 -2.01 -0.47
CA VAL A 226 16.87 -2.93 0.51
C VAL A 226 17.89 -3.83 1.21
N ASP A 227 19.06 -4.10 0.60
CA ASP A 227 20.14 -4.84 1.24
C ASP A 227 20.73 -4.15 2.48
N HIS A 228 20.50 -2.85 2.65
CA HIS A 228 20.88 -2.12 3.86
C HIS A 228 20.15 -2.61 5.11
N PHE A 229 18.92 -3.10 4.96
CA PHE A 229 18.07 -3.53 6.07
C PHE A 229 18.24 -5.00 6.46
N ILE A 230 19.12 -5.74 5.75
CA ILE A 230 19.44 -7.12 6.10
C ILE A 230 20.37 -7.15 7.31
N SER A 231 19.99 -7.90 8.33
CA SER A 231 20.74 -8.14 9.57
C SER A 231 20.73 -9.62 9.96
N SER A 232 21.33 -9.98 11.09
CA SER A 232 21.29 -11.37 11.62
C SER A 232 19.87 -11.90 11.80
N GLN A 233 18.92 -11.05 12.19
CA GLN A 233 17.51 -11.45 12.34
C GLN A 233 16.83 -11.78 11.01
N SER A 234 17.37 -11.35 9.87
CA SER A 234 16.77 -11.63 8.57
C SER A 234 16.67 -13.14 8.28
N ILE A 235 17.49 -13.99 8.91
CA ILE A 235 17.41 -15.44 8.76
C ILE A 235 16.10 -16.03 9.33
N ASN A 236 15.49 -15.37 10.32
CA ASN A 236 14.24 -15.83 10.93
C ASN A 236 13.11 -15.89 9.91
N PHE A 237 13.13 -15.04 8.89
CA PHE A 237 12.20 -15.12 7.77
C PHE A 237 12.24 -16.50 7.09
N LEU A 238 13.43 -17.00 6.77
CA LEU A 238 13.59 -18.30 6.10
C LEU A 238 13.12 -19.44 7.02
N LYS A 239 13.47 -19.37 8.31
CA LYS A 239 13.03 -20.33 9.33
C LYS A 239 11.50 -20.34 9.47
N ARG A 240 10.84 -19.18 9.60
CA ARG A 240 9.37 -19.06 9.79
C ARG A 240 8.57 -19.61 8.61
N PHE A 241 9.04 -19.39 7.38
CA PHE A 241 8.36 -19.87 6.18
C PHE A 241 8.86 -21.24 5.70
N ASN A 242 9.76 -21.89 6.47
CA ASN A 242 10.40 -23.15 6.12
C ASN A 242 10.98 -23.13 4.69
N ILE A 243 11.69 -22.04 4.37
CA ILE A 243 12.32 -21.82 3.07
C ILE A 243 13.68 -22.49 3.06
N ASN A 244 13.90 -23.33 2.05
CA ASN A 244 15.22 -23.87 1.74
C ASN A 244 16.13 -22.75 1.21
N ASP A 245 17.26 -22.52 1.88
CA ASP A 245 18.20 -21.44 1.62
C ASP A 245 19.32 -21.79 0.63
N GLN A 246 19.39 -23.05 0.16
CA GLN A 246 20.44 -23.52 -0.76
C GLN A 246 20.55 -22.68 -2.04
N PHE A 247 19.42 -22.12 -2.51
CA PHE A 247 19.44 -21.27 -3.70
C PHE A 247 20.23 -19.96 -3.48
N LEU A 248 20.37 -19.48 -2.24
CA LEU A 248 21.11 -18.25 -1.90
C LEU A 248 22.60 -18.36 -2.27
N HIS A 249 23.16 -19.58 -2.30
CA HIS A 249 24.55 -19.84 -2.70
C HIS A 249 24.77 -19.81 -4.21
N THR A 250 23.69 -19.75 -5.00
CA THR A 250 23.75 -19.70 -6.47
C THR A 250 23.59 -18.27 -6.99
N ASN A 251 23.99 -18.02 -8.24
CA ASN A 251 23.83 -16.70 -8.87
C ASN A 251 22.33 -16.35 -9.03
N PRO A 252 21.85 -15.16 -8.60
CA PRO A 252 20.45 -14.74 -8.76
C PRO A 252 19.88 -14.83 -10.18
N GLU A 253 20.71 -14.77 -11.21
CA GLU A 253 20.30 -14.98 -12.60
C GLU A 253 19.68 -16.37 -12.85
N LEU A 254 20.14 -17.37 -12.10
CA LEU A 254 19.70 -18.77 -12.23
C LEU A 254 18.49 -19.09 -11.34
N TRP A 255 18.12 -18.21 -10.40
CA TRP A 255 17.05 -18.48 -9.44
C TRP A 255 15.69 -18.72 -10.09
N SER A 256 15.43 -18.07 -11.24
CA SER A 256 14.19 -18.28 -12.01
C SER A 256 13.98 -19.74 -12.47
N ASN A 257 15.06 -20.53 -12.58
CA ASN A 257 15.04 -21.94 -12.94
C ASN A 257 15.22 -22.87 -11.72
N ASN A 258 15.44 -22.32 -10.53
CA ASN A 258 15.65 -23.11 -9.32
C ASN A 258 14.30 -23.49 -8.70
N GLU A 259 14.05 -24.79 -8.52
CA GLU A 259 12.77 -25.29 -8.01
C GLU A 259 12.45 -24.78 -6.59
N GLU A 260 13.45 -24.73 -5.71
CA GLU A 260 13.28 -24.26 -4.33
C GLU A 260 12.95 -22.77 -4.30
N TYR A 261 13.65 -21.94 -5.09
CA TYR A 261 13.31 -20.52 -5.24
C TYR A 261 11.87 -20.33 -5.73
N LEU A 262 11.44 -21.08 -6.73
CA LEU A 262 10.07 -20.99 -7.27
C LEU A 262 9.02 -21.42 -6.25
N LYS A 263 9.29 -22.43 -5.42
CA LYS A 263 8.42 -22.83 -4.31
C LYS A 263 8.32 -21.71 -3.27
N SER A 264 9.45 -21.14 -2.85
CA SER A 264 9.50 -20.04 -1.88
C SER A 264 8.81 -18.78 -2.40
N LYS A 265 9.01 -18.45 -3.67
CA LYS A 265 8.33 -17.33 -4.34
C LYS A 265 6.81 -17.48 -4.30
N LYS A 266 6.28 -18.67 -4.57
CA LYS A 266 4.84 -18.95 -4.46
C LYS A 266 4.30 -18.75 -3.05
N ILE A 267 5.06 -19.11 -2.02
CA ILE A 267 4.70 -18.85 -0.62
C ILE A 267 4.57 -17.35 -0.40
N VAL A 268 5.62 -16.59 -0.76
CA VAL A 268 5.65 -15.14 -0.58
C VAL A 268 4.52 -14.46 -1.35
N ASP A 269 4.35 -14.74 -2.64
CA ASP A 269 3.30 -14.17 -3.48
C ASP A 269 1.88 -14.49 -2.97
N GLY A 270 1.72 -15.58 -2.23
CA GLY A 270 0.46 -15.97 -1.58
C GLY A 270 0.13 -15.20 -0.29
N LEU A 271 1.09 -14.44 0.27
CA LEU A 271 0.88 -13.73 1.53
C LEU A 271 -0.03 -12.52 1.36
N LYS A 272 -1.02 -12.42 2.24
CA LYS A 272 -1.91 -11.25 2.31
C LYS A 272 -1.21 -10.13 3.06
N VAL A 273 -0.80 -9.10 2.34
CA VAL A 273 -0.17 -7.90 2.91
C VAL A 273 -1.18 -6.91 3.48
N THR A 274 -0.70 -6.12 4.43
CA THR A 274 -1.51 -5.40 5.43
C THR A 274 -2.38 -4.29 4.85
N ASN A 275 -2.08 -3.68 3.69
CA ASN A 275 -2.82 -2.48 3.28
C ASN A 275 -4.29 -2.78 2.92
N ASP A 276 -4.51 -3.79 2.08
CA ASP A 276 -5.85 -4.20 1.64
C ASP A 276 -6.57 -5.02 2.74
N THR A 277 -5.81 -5.69 3.60
CA THR A 277 -6.29 -6.42 4.79
C THR A 277 -6.71 -5.47 5.91
N ALA A 278 -5.99 -4.36 6.12
CA ALA A 278 -6.32 -3.33 7.10
C ALA A 278 -7.53 -2.53 6.67
N GLU A 279 -7.68 -2.17 5.38
CA GLU A 279 -8.93 -1.54 4.90
C GLU A 279 -10.14 -2.47 5.12
N ARG A 280 -9.97 -3.78 4.90
CA ARG A 280 -11.00 -4.78 5.19
C ARG A 280 -11.27 -4.93 6.68
N GLY A 281 -10.22 -4.99 7.51
CA GLY A 281 -10.33 -5.08 8.97
C GLY A 281 -11.03 -3.86 9.55
N VAL A 282 -10.67 -2.66 9.10
CA VAL A 282 -11.31 -1.40 9.50
C VAL A 282 -12.77 -1.36 9.02
N LYS A 283 -13.06 -1.78 7.79
CA LYS A 283 -14.46 -1.87 7.32
C LYS A 283 -15.25 -2.87 8.16
N LEU A 284 -14.70 -4.06 8.41
CA LEU A 284 -15.35 -5.11 9.17
C LEU A 284 -15.65 -4.67 10.59
N ILE A 285 -14.68 -4.05 11.29
CA ILE A 285 -14.92 -3.54 12.64
C ILE A 285 -15.87 -2.33 12.63
N THR A 286 -15.85 -1.50 11.59
CA THR A 286 -16.80 -0.38 11.47
C THR A 286 -18.24 -0.90 11.28
N ASP A 287 -18.42 -1.89 10.39
CA ASP A 287 -19.72 -2.50 10.14
C ASP A 287 -20.21 -3.24 11.38
N TYR A 288 -19.35 -4.04 12.01
CA TYR A 288 -19.64 -4.71 13.26
C TYR A 288 -20.04 -3.71 14.37
N ASN A 289 -19.27 -2.63 14.53
CA ASN A 289 -19.60 -1.56 15.49
C ASN A 289 -20.95 -0.90 15.19
N SER A 290 -21.36 -0.82 13.92
CA SER A 290 -22.65 -0.27 13.52
C SER A 290 -23.82 -1.23 13.73
N CYS A 291 -23.56 -2.54 13.81
CA CYS A 291 -24.57 -3.59 14.01
C CYS A 291 -24.94 -3.83 15.48
N ILE A 292 -24.05 -3.54 16.42
CA ILE A 292 -24.29 -3.83 17.85
C ILE A 292 -25.26 -2.82 18.47
N THR A 293 -24.83 -1.57 18.63
CA THR A 293 -25.63 -0.52 19.25
C THR A 293 -25.13 0.85 18.83
N LYS A 294 -26.05 1.81 18.72
CA LYS A 294 -25.74 3.23 18.45
C LYS A 294 -25.61 4.05 19.73
N ASP A 295 -25.94 3.46 20.89
CA ASP A 295 -25.80 4.11 22.20
C ASP A 295 -24.36 3.97 22.72
N GLU A 296 -23.71 5.11 22.99
CA GLU A 296 -22.31 5.13 23.43
C GLU A 296 -22.10 4.52 24.83
N LYS A 297 -23.09 4.61 25.73
CA LYS A 297 -22.96 3.98 27.06
C LYS A 297 -22.98 2.47 26.94
N GLN A 298 -23.88 1.92 26.12
CA GLN A 298 -23.94 0.49 25.84
C GLN A 298 -22.66 -0.01 25.14
N LYS A 299 -22.10 0.77 24.21
CA LYS A 299 -20.79 0.44 23.60
C LYS A 299 -19.67 0.39 24.63
N GLN A 300 -19.55 1.40 25.49
CA GLN A 300 -18.52 1.43 26.52
C GLN A 300 -18.63 0.25 27.48
N PHE A 301 -19.86 -0.06 27.92
CA PHE A 301 -20.13 -1.24 28.75
C PHE A 301 -19.73 -2.54 28.03
N LEU A 302 -20.09 -2.69 26.76
CA LEU A 302 -19.70 -3.87 25.97
C LEU A 302 -18.17 -4.00 25.83
N LEU A 303 -17.45 -2.90 25.63
CA LEU A 303 -15.98 -2.93 25.55
C LEU A 303 -15.34 -3.37 26.87
N GLN A 304 -15.89 -2.94 28.01
CA GLN A 304 -15.46 -3.40 29.34
C GLN A 304 -15.72 -4.89 29.51
N VAL A 305 -16.91 -5.36 29.14
CA VAL A 305 -17.30 -6.78 29.14
C VAL A 305 -16.34 -7.61 28.28
N ILE A 306 -16.04 -7.16 27.05
CA ILE A 306 -15.11 -7.86 26.15
C ILE A 306 -13.69 -7.91 26.74
N ALA A 307 -13.23 -6.81 27.36
CA ALA A 307 -11.92 -6.77 27.98
C ALA A 307 -11.81 -7.75 29.16
N GLU A 308 -12.83 -7.81 30.03
CA GLU A 308 -12.90 -8.77 31.12
C GLU A 308 -12.94 -10.22 30.62
N CYS A 309 -13.75 -10.50 29.60
CA CYS A 309 -13.80 -11.81 28.97
C CYS A 309 -12.44 -12.23 28.36
N ARG A 310 -11.69 -11.31 27.75
CA ARG A 310 -10.35 -11.60 27.21
C ARG A 310 -9.33 -11.90 28.29
N THR A 311 -9.42 -11.23 29.44
CA THR A 311 -8.58 -11.53 30.61
C THR A 311 -8.91 -12.91 31.19
N LYS A 312 -10.20 -13.27 31.27
CA LYS A 312 -10.65 -14.55 31.82
C LYS A 312 -10.41 -15.73 30.85
N PHE A 313 -10.50 -15.49 29.54
CA PHE A 313 -10.41 -16.51 28.49
C PHE A 313 -9.32 -16.20 27.45
N PRO A 314 -8.03 -16.22 27.83
CA PRO A 314 -6.93 -15.79 26.95
C PRO A 314 -6.74 -16.67 25.71
N CYS A 315 -7.12 -17.95 25.76
CA CYS A 315 -6.85 -18.92 24.70
C CYS A 315 -7.97 -19.07 23.64
N CYS A 316 -9.10 -18.36 23.77
CA CYS A 316 -10.22 -18.36 22.79
C CYS A 316 -10.64 -19.75 22.25
N SER A 317 -10.42 -20.81 23.03
CA SER A 317 -10.75 -22.18 22.64
C SER A 317 -12.24 -22.46 22.86
N LYS A 318 -12.81 -23.43 22.14
CA LYS A 318 -14.22 -23.83 22.36
C LYS A 318 -14.49 -24.28 23.80
N ALA A 319 -13.51 -24.91 24.46
CA ALA A 319 -13.62 -25.34 25.86
C ALA A 319 -13.61 -24.16 26.84
N SER A 320 -12.78 -23.13 26.60
CA SER A 320 -12.78 -21.91 27.42
C SER A 320 -14.04 -21.07 27.25
N LEU A 321 -14.71 -21.14 26.09
CA LEU A 321 -15.95 -20.41 25.83
C LEU A 321 -17.21 -21.09 26.38
N SER A 322 -17.09 -22.33 26.88
CA SER A 322 -18.20 -23.03 27.56
C SER A 322 -18.29 -22.74 29.06
N GLU A 323 -17.34 -21.98 29.62
CA GLU A 323 -17.41 -21.53 31.00
C GLU A 323 -18.40 -20.36 31.17
N PRO A 324 -19.08 -20.24 32.33
CA PRO A 324 -20.04 -19.17 32.57
C PRO A 324 -19.44 -17.78 32.41
N LEU A 325 -20.19 -16.90 31.75
CA LEU A 325 -19.76 -15.52 31.56
C LEU A 325 -19.66 -14.81 32.92
N PRO A 326 -18.74 -13.82 33.06
CA PRO A 326 -18.54 -13.10 34.33
C PRO A 326 -19.81 -12.45 34.92
N PHE A 327 -20.83 -12.24 34.09
CA PHE A 327 -22.05 -11.49 34.42
C PHE A 327 -23.27 -12.40 34.64
N GLU A 328 -23.08 -13.72 34.59
CA GLU A 328 -24.13 -14.73 34.83
C GLU A 328 -24.08 -15.31 36.26
N GLN A 329 -23.36 -14.65 37.18
CA GLN A 329 -23.27 -15.02 38.60
C GLN A 329 -24.18 -14.18 39.49
#